data_AF-A0A974TVC0-F1
#
_entry.id   AF-A0A974TVC0-F1
#
_cell.length_a   1.000
_cell.length_b   1.000
_cell.length_c   1.000
_cell.angle_alpha   90.00
_cell.angle_beta   90.00
_cell.angle_gamma   90.00
#
_symmetry.space_group_name_H-M   'P 1'
#
loop_
_entity.id
_entity.type
_entity.pdbx_description
1 polymer ?
#
loop_
_entity_poly.entity_id
_entity_poly.type
_entity_poly.pdbx_seq_one_letter_code
_entity_poly.pdbx_strand_id
1 'polypeptide(L)'
;MVAFAAAPGQVALDGIGDHSPFTKALIGNLAAPGLEVGTAFKRVIRQVRSETKDRQSPQLLSSLVLEFYFGPEKAAIPEEKAPEVIDPVAIEAEADFRKALRINTARTWKQFVAKHRSSEQAVLARQFLQQMQPAGSTITPTAQEKESRFVTSPQKRKEIQIALAAKGITSGTADGAFGSQTRQAITAFQRSVGLPGTGFVNEETADRLGVSLNWREDGIYSSTNARRYDPEDFSGLETDPVVLKALACAPRSPKVFGSFSGHLYIVVQHIMAVHMIADELAKKCGGYLAVITSKAENEFVASLMNGDQSFFHMGFDVSESTGYKMGSWIGLVQDEGGREPRSGWRWQNGQPLAYGNWNSGKPNEHKKGDDFAMYFDERRGQKDMKSVRVLTWDDMGPGDATNSYVVELE
;
A
#
# COMPACT_ATOMS: atom_id res chain seq x y z
N MET A 1 -26.99 6.78 0.62
CA MET A 1 -27.02 6.56 -0.83
C MET A 1 -25.93 7.40 -1.48
N VAL A 2 -25.15 6.82 -2.39
CA VAL A 2 -24.11 7.47 -3.19
C VAL A 2 -24.36 7.15 -4.65
N ALA A 3 -24.28 8.15 -5.52
CA ALA A 3 -24.43 7.96 -6.96
C ALA A 3 -23.18 8.45 -7.70
N PHE A 4 -22.68 7.65 -8.62
CA PHE A 4 -21.54 7.96 -9.47
C PHE A 4 -22.02 8.32 -10.87
N ALA A 5 -21.42 9.36 -11.45
CA ALA A 5 -21.78 9.84 -12.78
C ALA A 5 -21.43 8.85 -13.89
N ALA A 6 -20.42 8.00 -13.70
CA ALA A 6 -19.97 7.00 -14.66
C ALA A 6 -19.56 5.70 -13.94
N ALA A 7 -19.57 4.59 -14.68
CA ALA A 7 -19.11 3.31 -14.17
C ALA A 7 -17.57 3.31 -14.04
N PRO A 8 -16.99 2.45 -13.19
CA PRO A 8 -15.55 2.30 -13.11
C PRO A 8 -14.94 2.00 -14.49
N GLY A 9 -13.85 2.71 -14.83
CA GLY A 9 -13.19 2.61 -16.13
C GLY A 9 -13.85 3.40 -17.27
N GLN A 10 -15.01 4.03 -17.03
CA GLN A 10 -15.64 4.97 -17.95
C GLN A 10 -15.36 6.41 -17.53
N VAL A 11 -15.30 7.29 -18.53
CA VAL A 11 -15.15 8.74 -18.33
C VAL A 11 -16.53 9.35 -18.14
N ALA A 12 -16.71 10.16 -17.09
CA ALA A 12 -17.89 11.01 -16.96
C ALA A 12 -17.79 12.12 -18.02
N LEU A 13 -18.73 12.17 -18.96
CA LEU A 13 -18.70 13.13 -20.05
C LEU A 13 -19.23 14.49 -19.57
N ASP A 14 -18.58 15.57 -19.99
CA ASP A 14 -19.03 16.93 -19.70
C ASP A 14 -20.23 17.38 -20.55
N GLY A 15 -20.52 16.66 -21.65
CA GLY A 15 -21.60 17.00 -22.57
C GLY A 15 -21.23 18.12 -23.56
N ILE A 16 -22.24 18.67 -24.24
CA ILE A 16 -22.08 19.72 -25.26
C ILE A 16 -22.82 21.03 -24.92
N GLY A 17 -23.37 21.14 -23.71
CA GLY A 17 -24.12 22.31 -23.24
C GLY A 17 -23.79 22.63 -21.78
N ASP A 18 -24.64 23.41 -21.11
CA ASP A 18 -24.37 23.97 -19.78
C ASP A 18 -24.27 22.92 -18.64
N HIS A 19 -24.74 21.68 -18.88
CA HIS A 19 -24.71 20.60 -17.90
C HIS A 19 -24.23 19.29 -18.54
N SER A 20 -23.48 18.51 -17.75
CA SER A 20 -23.13 17.13 -18.10
C SER A 20 -24.39 16.28 -18.32
N PRO A 21 -24.34 15.19 -19.12
CA PRO A 21 -25.48 14.29 -19.29
C PRO A 21 -25.99 13.76 -17.94
N PHE A 22 -25.09 13.52 -16.99
CA PHE A 22 -25.46 13.10 -15.64
C PHE A 22 -26.18 14.21 -14.86
N THR A 23 -25.64 15.43 -14.80
CA THR A 23 -26.26 16.56 -14.10
C THR A 23 -27.62 16.90 -14.71
N LYS A 24 -27.73 16.90 -16.04
CA LYS A 24 -28.98 17.13 -16.77
C LYS A 24 -30.03 16.07 -16.43
N ALA A 25 -29.65 14.79 -16.45
CA ALA A 25 -30.55 13.69 -16.09
C ALA A 25 -30.97 13.75 -14.62
N LEU A 26 -30.07 14.15 -13.72
CA LEU A 26 -30.34 14.31 -12.29
C LEU A 26 -31.42 15.36 -12.04
N ILE A 27 -31.26 16.55 -12.62
CA ILE A 27 -32.23 17.66 -12.51
C ILE A 27 -33.61 17.22 -13.03
N GLY A 28 -33.66 16.57 -14.19
CA GLY A 28 -34.91 16.16 -14.82
C GLY A 28 -35.68 15.07 -14.06
N ASN A 29 -35.02 14.26 -13.23
CA ASN A 29 -35.64 13.10 -12.59
C ASN A 29 -35.77 13.21 -11.06
N LEU A 30 -34.97 14.04 -10.39
CA LEU A 30 -35.08 14.23 -8.93
C LEU A 30 -36.04 15.35 -8.52
N ALA A 31 -36.42 16.26 -9.43
CA ALA A 31 -37.32 17.37 -9.12
C ALA A 31 -38.82 17.01 -9.18
N ALA A 32 -39.17 15.77 -9.55
CA ALA A 32 -40.56 15.34 -9.69
C ALA A 32 -41.19 15.01 -8.32
N PRO A 33 -42.32 15.65 -7.93
CA PRO A 33 -42.98 15.37 -6.65
C PRO A 33 -43.45 13.91 -6.55
N GLY A 34 -43.22 13.27 -5.40
CA GLY A 34 -43.75 11.94 -5.09
C GLY A 34 -43.05 10.77 -5.80
N LEU A 35 -41.84 10.98 -6.36
CA LEU A 35 -41.04 9.89 -6.94
C LEU A 35 -40.01 9.37 -5.93
N GLU A 36 -40.03 8.05 -5.71
CA GLU A 36 -39.05 7.36 -4.87
C GLU A 36 -37.65 7.50 -5.46
N VAL A 37 -36.65 7.76 -4.60
CA VAL A 37 -35.31 8.17 -5.01
C VAL A 37 -34.54 7.11 -5.80
N GLY A 38 -34.65 5.84 -5.46
CA GLY A 38 -34.08 4.72 -6.21
C GLY A 38 -34.68 4.62 -7.61
N THR A 39 -35.98 4.84 -7.72
CA THR A 39 -36.73 4.88 -8.98
C THR A 39 -36.33 6.07 -9.82
N ALA A 40 -36.14 7.24 -9.20
CA ALA A 40 -35.60 8.41 -9.87
C ALA A 40 -34.20 8.13 -10.43
N PHE A 41 -33.32 7.50 -9.66
CA PHE A 41 -31.98 7.15 -10.12
C PHE A 41 -31.97 6.07 -11.22
N LYS A 42 -32.91 5.10 -11.21
CA LYS A 42 -33.09 4.18 -12.35
C LYS A 42 -33.41 4.94 -13.65
N ARG A 43 -34.18 6.03 -13.58
CA ARG A 43 -34.46 6.90 -14.73
C ARG A 43 -33.23 7.71 -15.13
N VAL A 44 -32.47 8.24 -14.17
CA VAL A 44 -31.18 8.92 -14.42
C VAL A 44 -30.23 7.99 -15.20
N ILE A 45 -30.04 6.76 -14.74
CA ILE A 45 -29.16 5.78 -15.40
C ILE A 45 -29.62 5.53 -16.85
N ARG A 46 -30.93 5.30 -17.05
CA ARG A 46 -31.50 5.06 -18.38
C ARG A 46 -31.27 6.25 -19.32
N GLN A 47 -31.48 7.47 -18.82
CA GLN A 47 -31.31 8.69 -19.60
C GLN A 47 -29.85 8.91 -20.00
N VAL A 48 -28.91 8.78 -19.06
CA VAL A 48 -27.48 8.97 -19.36
C VAL A 48 -26.99 7.93 -20.36
N ARG A 49 -27.38 6.66 -20.22
CA ARG A 49 -27.01 5.62 -21.19
C ARG A 49 -27.55 5.93 -22.59
N SER A 50 -28.80 6.39 -22.68
CA SER A 50 -29.41 6.79 -23.94
C SER A 50 -28.68 7.99 -24.59
N GLU A 51 -28.47 9.08 -23.83
CA GLU A 51 -27.84 10.31 -24.35
C GLU A 51 -26.37 10.10 -24.75
N THR A 52 -25.66 9.19 -24.07
CA THR A 52 -24.25 8.93 -24.32
C THR A 52 -23.99 7.77 -25.28
N LYS A 53 -25.04 7.09 -25.76
CA LYS A 53 -24.96 5.86 -26.55
C LYS A 53 -24.14 4.78 -25.83
N ASP A 54 -24.47 4.53 -24.58
CA ASP A 54 -23.83 3.58 -23.66
C ASP A 54 -22.33 3.85 -23.33
N ARG A 55 -21.77 4.98 -23.78
CA ARG A 55 -20.39 5.37 -23.43
C ARG A 55 -20.22 5.77 -21.96
N GLN A 56 -21.32 6.10 -21.29
CA GLN A 56 -21.36 6.42 -19.86
C GLN A 56 -22.55 5.72 -19.20
N SER A 57 -22.28 4.99 -18.12
CA SER A 57 -23.28 4.28 -17.33
C SER A 57 -23.15 4.68 -15.86
N PRO A 58 -24.02 5.55 -15.32
CA PRO A 58 -24.00 5.91 -13.91
C PRO A 58 -24.22 4.68 -13.01
N GLN A 59 -23.72 4.74 -11.78
CA GLN A 59 -23.92 3.69 -10.78
C GLN A 59 -24.56 4.25 -9.51
N LEU A 60 -25.44 3.46 -8.89
CA LEU A 60 -26.10 3.80 -7.64
C LEU A 60 -25.69 2.80 -6.57
N LEU A 61 -25.16 3.30 -5.45
CA LEU A 61 -25.01 2.57 -4.21
C LEU A 61 -26.08 3.08 -3.23
N SER A 62 -27.08 2.25 -2.96
CA SER A 62 -28.11 2.58 -1.97
C SER A 62 -28.09 1.55 -0.86
N SER A 63 -28.05 2.04 0.37
CA SER A 63 -28.22 1.28 1.61
C SER A 63 -29.50 1.74 2.33
N LEU A 64 -30.42 2.39 1.60
CA LEU A 64 -31.68 2.86 2.15
C LEU A 64 -32.58 1.65 2.41
N VAL A 65 -32.96 1.47 3.68
CA VAL A 65 -33.87 0.42 4.12
C VAL A 65 -35.32 0.79 3.84
N LEU A 66 -35.63 2.10 3.81
CA LEU A 66 -36.95 2.64 3.53
C LEU A 66 -36.96 3.39 2.19
N GLU A 67 -38.13 3.41 1.54
CA GLU A 67 -38.37 4.27 0.40
C GLU A 67 -38.23 5.74 0.83
N PHE A 68 -37.50 6.52 0.05
CA PHE A 68 -37.28 7.94 0.32
C PHE A 68 -37.76 8.78 -0.87
N TYR A 69 -38.46 9.88 -0.57
CA TYR A 69 -39.09 10.74 -1.56
C TYR A 69 -38.63 12.19 -1.38
N PHE A 70 -38.39 12.90 -2.48
CA PHE A 70 -38.17 14.35 -2.44
C PHE A 70 -39.52 15.08 -2.56
N GLY A 71 -39.91 15.81 -1.50
CA GLY A 71 -41.16 16.61 -1.44
C GLY A 71 -42.30 15.95 -0.65
N PRO A 72 -43.39 16.70 -0.35
CA PRO A 72 -44.51 16.18 0.43
C PRO A 72 -45.25 15.08 -0.35
N GLU A 73 -45.34 13.91 0.26
CA GLU A 73 -45.90 12.69 -0.28
C GLU A 73 -47.43 12.81 -0.40
N LYS A 74 -48.00 12.58 -1.58
CA LYS A 74 -49.38 12.07 -1.69
C LYS A 74 -49.29 10.54 -1.60
N ALA A 75 -49.08 10.04 -0.39
CA ALA A 75 -48.95 8.60 -0.14
C ALA A 75 -50.31 7.91 -0.33
N ALA A 76 -50.40 7.00 -1.29
CA ALA A 76 -51.23 5.81 -1.12
C ALA A 76 -50.44 4.89 -0.19
N ILE A 77 -51.00 4.60 0.99
CA ILE A 77 -50.37 3.81 2.04
C ILE A 77 -50.04 2.40 1.49
N PRO A 78 -48.76 2.00 1.36
CA PRO A 78 -48.39 0.62 1.08
C PRO A 78 -48.67 -0.23 2.32
N GLU A 79 -49.18 -1.45 2.14
CA GLU A 79 -49.37 -2.43 3.21
C GLU A 79 -48.10 -2.61 4.05
N GLU A 80 -48.28 -2.50 5.36
CA GLU A 80 -47.27 -2.60 6.41
C GLU A 80 -46.67 -4.02 6.41
N LYS A 81 -45.57 -4.22 5.66
CA LYS A 81 -44.67 -5.35 5.92
C LYS A 81 -44.04 -5.12 7.29
N ALA A 82 -44.11 -6.15 8.14
CA ALA A 82 -43.47 -6.17 9.45
C ALA A 82 -42.02 -5.65 9.38
N PRO A 83 -41.55 -4.91 10.40
CA PRO A 83 -40.22 -4.31 10.36
C PRO A 83 -39.17 -5.38 10.08
N GLU A 84 -38.37 -5.17 9.03
CA GLU A 84 -37.19 -6.00 8.76
C GLU A 84 -36.36 -6.05 10.05
N VAL A 85 -36.09 -7.27 10.52
CA VAL A 85 -35.27 -7.49 11.71
C VAL A 85 -33.91 -6.86 11.43
N ILE A 86 -33.56 -5.83 12.22
CA ILE A 86 -32.27 -5.14 12.11
C ILE A 86 -31.17 -6.15 12.49
N ASP A 87 -30.46 -6.68 11.49
CA ASP A 87 -29.31 -7.55 11.70
C ASP A 87 -28.09 -6.70 12.15
N PRO A 88 -27.62 -6.85 13.40
CA PRO A 88 -26.45 -6.10 13.89
C PRO A 88 -25.19 -6.34 13.07
N VAL A 89 -25.04 -7.54 12.45
CA VAL A 89 -23.89 -7.89 11.61
C VAL A 89 -23.90 -7.05 10.32
N ALA A 90 -25.08 -6.84 9.73
CA ALA A 90 -25.23 -5.99 8.54
C ALA A 90 -24.91 -4.51 8.85
N ILE A 91 -25.28 -4.02 10.04
CA ILE A 91 -24.93 -2.65 10.48
C ILE A 91 -23.42 -2.49 10.62
N GLU A 92 -22.75 -3.45 11.27
CA GLU A 92 -21.30 -3.39 11.45
C GLU A 92 -20.57 -3.44 10.10
N ALA A 93 -20.99 -4.33 9.20
CA ALA A 93 -20.45 -4.42 7.84
C ALA A 93 -20.60 -3.09 7.08
N GLU A 94 -21.74 -2.41 7.18
CA GLU A 94 -21.93 -1.12 6.51
C GLU A 94 -21.11 0.01 7.17
N ALA A 95 -20.98 0.01 8.49
CA ALA A 95 -20.15 0.98 9.20
C ALA A 95 -18.67 0.85 8.82
N ASP A 96 -18.17 -0.39 8.81
CA ASP A 96 -16.80 -0.72 8.41
C ASP A 96 -16.58 -0.46 6.91
N PHE A 97 -17.56 -0.72 6.06
CA PHE A 97 -17.46 -0.41 4.64
C PHE A 97 -17.31 1.10 4.40
N ARG A 98 -18.07 1.93 5.12
CA ARG A 98 -17.94 3.39 5.07
C ARG A 98 -16.58 3.88 5.57
N LYS A 99 -15.99 3.24 6.60
CA LYS A 99 -14.60 3.51 7.02
C LYS A 99 -13.64 3.15 5.90
N ALA A 100 -13.75 1.93 5.35
CA ALA A 100 -12.90 1.45 4.27
C ALA A 100 -13.00 2.32 3.01
N LEU A 101 -14.15 2.95 2.72
CA LEU A 101 -14.30 3.94 1.64
C LEU A 101 -13.57 5.26 1.92
N ARG A 102 -13.61 5.78 3.15
CA ARG A 102 -12.86 7.00 3.53
C ARG A 102 -11.37 6.75 3.49
N ILE A 103 -10.96 5.62 4.08
CA ILE A 103 -9.56 5.22 4.16
C ILE A 103 -9.05 4.79 2.79
N ASN A 104 -9.83 4.07 1.99
CA ASN A 104 -9.57 3.63 0.62
C ASN A 104 -8.14 3.09 0.38
N THR A 105 -7.65 2.17 1.21
CA THR A 105 -6.33 1.55 1.04
C THR A 105 -6.44 0.06 0.70
N ALA A 106 -5.42 -0.50 0.04
CA ALA A 106 -5.38 -1.94 -0.24
C ALA A 106 -5.49 -2.77 1.06
N ARG A 107 -4.82 -2.34 2.13
CA ARG A 107 -4.88 -3.01 3.43
C ARG A 107 -6.27 -2.98 4.05
N THR A 108 -6.94 -1.82 4.08
CA THR A 108 -8.29 -1.75 4.66
C THR A 108 -9.33 -2.53 3.87
N TRP A 109 -9.20 -2.60 2.55
CA TRP A 109 -10.09 -3.45 1.75
C TRP A 109 -9.86 -4.94 2.01
N LYS A 110 -8.60 -5.38 2.16
CA LYS A 110 -8.29 -6.76 2.57
C LYS A 110 -8.89 -7.08 3.94
N GLN A 111 -8.68 -6.20 4.93
CA GLN A 111 -9.21 -6.38 6.28
C GLN A 111 -10.74 -6.43 6.29
N PHE A 112 -11.38 -5.55 5.52
CA PHE A 112 -12.83 -5.56 5.35
C PHE A 112 -13.33 -6.90 4.79
N VAL A 113 -12.73 -7.39 3.69
CA VAL A 113 -13.14 -8.66 3.06
C VAL A 113 -12.89 -9.86 3.98
N ALA A 114 -11.83 -9.82 4.79
CA ALA A 114 -11.54 -10.86 5.76
C ALA A 114 -12.58 -10.89 6.88
N LYS A 115 -12.92 -9.71 7.45
CA LYS A 115 -13.89 -9.56 8.55
C LYS A 115 -15.33 -9.84 8.11
N HIS A 116 -15.73 -9.31 6.95
CA HIS A 116 -17.12 -9.31 6.47
C HIS A 116 -17.33 -10.21 5.25
N ARG A 117 -16.68 -11.38 5.19
CA ARG A 117 -16.55 -12.19 3.96
C ARG A 117 -17.85 -12.50 3.22
N SER A 118 -18.95 -12.66 3.95
CA SER A 118 -20.29 -13.02 3.46
C SER A 118 -21.23 -11.83 3.26
N SER A 119 -20.80 -10.60 3.57
CA SER A 119 -21.63 -9.41 3.35
C SER A 119 -21.76 -9.09 1.86
N GLU A 120 -22.84 -8.41 1.47
CA GLU A 120 -23.02 -7.93 0.10
C GLU A 120 -21.89 -6.98 -0.30
N GLN A 121 -21.43 -6.15 0.65
CA GLN A 121 -20.33 -5.22 0.49
C GLN A 121 -18.98 -5.92 0.21
N ALA A 122 -18.80 -7.17 0.61
CA ALA A 122 -17.55 -7.91 0.36
C ALA A 122 -17.29 -8.13 -1.13
N VAL A 123 -18.33 -8.22 -1.96
CA VAL A 123 -18.18 -8.30 -3.41
C VAL A 123 -17.58 -7.00 -3.95
N LEU A 124 -18.09 -5.85 -3.51
CA LEU A 124 -17.58 -4.53 -3.90
C LEU A 124 -16.18 -4.27 -3.36
N ALA A 125 -15.90 -4.64 -2.11
CA ALA A 125 -14.58 -4.47 -1.52
C ALA A 125 -13.49 -5.26 -2.27
N ARG A 126 -13.81 -6.46 -2.78
CA ARG A 126 -12.91 -7.22 -3.67
C ARG A 126 -12.66 -6.48 -4.99
N GLN A 127 -13.67 -5.81 -5.55
CA GLN A 127 -13.52 -5.01 -6.75
C GLN A 127 -12.63 -3.77 -6.52
N PHE A 128 -12.81 -3.05 -5.40
CA PHE A 128 -11.91 -1.95 -5.02
C PHE A 128 -10.47 -2.42 -4.86
N LEU A 129 -10.26 -3.55 -4.18
CA LEU A 129 -8.93 -4.13 -4.00
C LEU A 129 -8.27 -4.47 -5.34
N GLN A 130 -9.02 -5.02 -6.29
CA GLN A 130 -8.51 -5.35 -7.63
C GLN A 130 -8.09 -4.10 -8.42
N GLN A 131 -8.76 -2.97 -8.25
CA GLN A 131 -8.41 -1.70 -8.90
C GLN A 131 -7.18 -1.02 -8.29
N MET A 132 -6.87 -1.29 -7.02
CA MET A 132 -5.73 -0.68 -6.32
C MET A 132 -4.42 -1.43 -6.53
N GLN A 133 -4.47 -2.70 -6.93
CA GLN A 133 -3.25 -3.41 -7.27
C GLN A 133 -2.61 -2.71 -8.47
N PRO A 134 -1.35 -2.25 -8.37
CA PRO A 134 -0.69 -1.62 -9.49
C PRO A 134 -0.69 -2.61 -10.67
N ALA A 135 -1.10 -2.12 -11.85
CA ALA A 135 -0.95 -2.85 -13.10
C ALA A 135 0.54 -3.16 -13.32
N GLY A 136 1.02 -4.32 -12.85
CA GLY A 136 2.43 -4.71 -12.96
C GLY A 136 3.03 -5.53 -11.81
N SER A 137 2.32 -5.78 -10.70
CA SER A 137 2.82 -6.72 -9.67
C SER A 137 2.17 -8.11 -9.81
N THR A 138 2.49 -8.82 -10.89
CA THR A 138 2.05 -10.22 -11.11
C THR A 138 3.18 -11.24 -10.95
N ILE A 139 4.26 -10.91 -10.24
CA ILE A 139 5.16 -11.94 -9.75
C ILE A 139 4.58 -12.46 -8.43
N THR A 140 3.81 -13.55 -8.50
CA THR A 140 3.44 -14.27 -7.28
C THR A 140 4.71 -14.99 -6.80
N PRO A 141 5.32 -14.61 -5.67
CA PRO A 141 6.54 -15.25 -5.21
C PRO A 141 6.26 -16.72 -4.93
N THR A 142 7.22 -17.58 -5.26
CA THR A 142 7.17 -19.01 -4.92
C THR A 142 7.08 -19.20 -3.40
N ALA A 143 6.58 -20.36 -2.96
CA ALA A 143 6.51 -20.68 -1.53
C ALA A 143 7.88 -20.61 -0.84
N GLN A 144 8.95 -20.96 -1.56
CA GLN A 144 10.33 -20.84 -1.10
C GLN A 144 10.76 -19.38 -0.92
N GLU A 145 10.48 -18.51 -1.90
CA GLU A 145 10.79 -17.09 -1.79
C GLU A 145 10.03 -16.46 -0.62
N LYS A 146 8.75 -16.80 -0.44
CA LYS A 146 7.97 -16.37 0.73
C LYS A 146 8.62 -16.83 2.03
N GLU A 147 8.93 -18.12 2.18
CA GLU A 147 9.59 -18.62 3.39
C GLU A 147 10.92 -17.91 3.64
N SER A 148 11.74 -17.71 2.61
CA SER A 148 13.06 -17.08 2.74
C SER A 148 13.00 -15.63 3.24
N ARG A 149 11.88 -14.92 3.00
CA ARG A 149 11.66 -13.54 3.46
C ARG A 149 11.31 -13.44 4.93
N PHE A 150 10.75 -14.49 5.54
CA PHE A 150 10.24 -14.44 6.92
C PHE A 150 10.95 -15.41 7.86
N VAL A 151 11.57 -16.45 7.32
CA VAL A 151 12.41 -17.41 8.06
C VAL A 151 13.89 -17.14 7.73
N THR A 152 14.29 -15.90 8.02
CA THR A 152 15.60 -15.34 7.61
C THR A 152 16.74 -15.85 8.48
N SER A 153 16.52 -15.99 9.80
CA SER A 153 17.59 -16.33 10.74
C SER A 153 17.76 -17.85 10.94
N PRO A 154 19.01 -18.34 11.08
CA PRO A 154 19.28 -19.73 11.47
C PRO A 154 18.58 -20.13 12.77
N GLN A 155 18.46 -19.18 13.72
CA GLN A 155 17.76 -19.39 14.98
C GLN A 155 16.27 -19.67 14.75
N LYS A 156 15.61 -18.94 13.85
CA LYS A 156 14.20 -19.16 13.54
C LYS A 156 13.95 -20.48 12.83
N ARG A 157 14.85 -20.84 11.91
CA ARG A 157 14.85 -22.18 11.28
C ARG A 157 14.99 -23.29 12.32
N LYS A 158 15.88 -23.11 13.30
CA LYS A 158 16.06 -24.05 14.40
C LYS A 158 14.81 -24.18 15.27
N GLU A 159 14.14 -23.07 15.61
CA GLU A 159 12.86 -23.08 16.33
C GLU A 159 11.79 -23.91 15.60
N ILE A 160 11.69 -23.76 14.27
CA ILE A 160 10.76 -24.55 13.45
C ILE A 160 11.10 -26.04 13.47
N GLN A 161 12.38 -26.42 13.37
CA GLN A 161 12.81 -27.83 13.48
C GLN A 161 12.46 -28.42 14.86
N ILE A 162 12.65 -27.65 15.93
CA ILE A 162 12.25 -28.03 17.31
C ILE A 162 10.73 -28.19 17.40
N ALA A 163 9.97 -27.24 16.85
CA ALA A 163 8.50 -27.29 16.86
C ALA A 163 7.96 -28.51 16.10
N LEU A 164 8.54 -28.85 14.94
CA LEU A 164 8.21 -30.07 14.20
C LEU A 164 8.47 -31.33 15.04
N ALA A 165 9.63 -31.39 15.72
CA ALA A 165 9.96 -32.51 16.60
C ALA A 165 8.97 -32.62 17.78
N ALA A 166 8.56 -31.49 18.36
CA ALA A 166 7.55 -31.46 19.43
C ALA A 166 6.17 -31.93 18.96
N LYS A 167 5.86 -31.81 17.66
CA LYS A 167 4.65 -32.39 17.03
C LYS A 167 4.84 -33.85 16.61
N GLY A 168 5.95 -34.49 16.97
CA GLY A 168 6.26 -35.89 16.64
C GLY A 168 6.75 -36.11 15.20
N ILE A 169 7.16 -35.06 14.50
CA ILE A 169 7.62 -35.14 13.10
C ILE A 169 9.13 -34.94 13.06
N THR A 170 9.85 -35.98 12.68
CA THR A 170 11.32 -35.94 12.58
C THR A 170 11.77 -35.09 11.39
N SER A 171 12.51 -34.02 11.65
CA SER A 171 13.01 -33.07 10.63
C SER A 171 14.53 -33.11 10.44
N GLY A 172 15.22 -34.06 11.09
CA GLY A 172 16.67 -34.11 11.24
C GLY A 172 17.13 -33.44 12.54
N THR A 173 18.42 -33.07 12.60
CA THR A 173 18.97 -32.28 13.70
C THR A 173 18.44 -30.84 13.63
N ALA A 174 18.08 -30.26 14.77
CA ALA A 174 17.67 -28.86 14.84
C ALA A 174 18.89 -27.92 14.79
N ASP A 175 19.44 -27.74 13.60
CA ASP A 175 20.67 -26.98 13.31
C ASP A 175 20.41 -25.66 12.56
N GLY A 176 19.16 -25.38 12.18
CA GLY A 176 18.78 -24.21 11.39
C GLY A 176 19.02 -24.35 9.89
N ALA A 177 19.45 -25.52 9.40
CA ALA A 177 19.64 -25.82 7.99
C ALA A 177 18.43 -26.58 7.43
N PHE A 178 17.66 -25.92 6.55
CA PHE A 178 16.48 -26.53 5.92
C PHE A 178 16.87 -27.40 4.72
N GLY A 179 17.39 -28.59 4.99
CA GLY A 179 17.69 -29.62 4.00
C GLY A 179 16.47 -30.45 3.57
N SER A 180 16.68 -31.45 2.72
CA SER A 180 15.61 -32.30 2.18
C SER A 180 14.74 -32.97 3.25
N GLN A 181 15.34 -33.40 4.37
CA GLN A 181 14.62 -34.00 5.49
C GLN A 181 13.66 -33.00 6.15
N THR A 182 14.13 -31.78 6.43
CA THR A 182 13.29 -30.73 7.00
C THR A 182 12.17 -30.32 6.05
N ARG A 183 12.43 -30.25 4.73
CA ARG A 183 11.40 -29.98 3.71
C ARG A 183 10.30 -31.04 3.71
N GLN A 184 10.67 -32.32 3.77
CA GLN A 184 9.71 -33.42 3.85
C GLN A 184 8.92 -33.38 5.16
N ALA A 185 9.57 -33.05 6.28
CA ALA A 185 8.91 -32.88 7.57
C ALA A 185 7.87 -31.74 7.55
N ILE A 186 8.19 -30.59 6.95
CA ILE A 186 7.25 -29.48 6.78
C ILE A 186 6.06 -29.93 5.91
N THR A 187 6.29 -30.62 4.80
CA THR A 187 5.22 -31.15 3.94
C THR A 187 4.33 -32.13 4.70
N ALA A 188 4.90 -33.04 5.49
CA ALA A 188 4.16 -34.00 6.30
C ALA A 188 3.31 -33.30 7.35
N PHE A 189 3.87 -32.29 8.04
CA PHE A 189 3.15 -31.49 9.00
C PHE A 189 1.97 -30.76 8.35
N GLN A 190 2.20 -30.02 7.25
CA GLN A 190 1.16 -29.29 6.53
C GLN A 190 -0.02 -30.20 6.17
N ARG A 191 0.27 -31.37 5.58
CA ARG A 191 -0.75 -32.35 5.25
C ARG A 191 -1.51 -32.87 6.48
N SER A 192 -0.82 -33.08 7.60
CA SER A 192 -1.44 -33.56 8.85
C SER A 192 -2.45 -32.58 9.45
N VAL A 193 -2.31 -31.29 9.17
CA VAL A 193 -3.21 -30.23 9.64
C VAL A 193 -4.15 -29.69 8.56
N GLY A 194 -4.24 -30.36 7.40
CA GLY A 194 -5.15 -30.00 6.31
C GLY A 194 -4.68 -28.84 5.43
N LEU A 195 -3.40 -28.46 5.50
CA LEU A 195 -2.80 -27.43 4.64
C LEU A 195 -2.20 -28.05 3.36
N PRO A 196 -2.07 -27.24 2.28
CA PRO A 196 -1.29 -27.65 1.11
C PRO A 196 0.15 -28.00 1.50
N GLY A 197 0.61 -29.20 1.12
CA GLY A 197 1.96 -29.68 1.41
C GLY A 197 3.01 -29.06 0.49
N THR A 198 3.32 -27.77 0.68
CA THR A 198 4.29 -27.01 -0.12
C THR A 198 5.73 -27.33 0.25
N GLY A 199 5.98 -27.81 1.48
CA GLY A 199 7.33 -28.06 2.02
C GLY A 199 8.06 -26.79 2.48
N PHE A 200 7.37 -25.65 2.45
CA PHE A 200 7.87 -24.34 2.86
C PHE A 200 6.90 -23.71 3.86
N VAL A 201 7.44 -23.14 4.94
CA VAL A 201 6.64 -22.54 6.01
C VAL A 201 6.00 -21.23 5.53
N ASN A 202 4.68 -21.14 5.70
CA ASN A 202 3.90 -19.91 5.60
C ASN A 202 3.29 -19.55 6.96
N GLU A 203 2.58 -18.42 7.05
CA GLU A 203 1.86 -17.96 8.26
C GLU A 203 1.07 -19.08 8.95
N GLU A 204 0.13 -19.70 8.22
CA GLU A 204 -0.73 -20.74 8.80
C GLU A 204 0.06 -21.98 9.24
N THR A 205 1.15 -22.33 8.55
CA THR A 205 2.05 -23.41 8.99
C THR A 205 2.73 -23.06 10.32
N ALA A 206 3.24 -21.83 10.46
CA ALA A 206 3.93 -21.38 11.66
C ALA A 206 2.97 -21.29 12.87
N ASP A 207 1.76 -20.77 12.66
CA ASP A 207 0.72 -20.70 13.69
C ASP A 207 0.35 -22.09 14.20
N ARG A 208 0.16 -23.06 13.30
CA ARG A 208 -0.15 -24.45 13.66
C ARG A 208 1.02 -25.13 14.38
N LEU A 209 2.26 -24.72 14.10
CA LEU A 209 3.45 -25.16 14.81
C LEU A 209 3.61 -24.47 16.17
N GLY A 210 2.93 -23.35 16.42
CA GLY A 210 3.13 -22.52 17.60
C GLY A 210 4.43 -21.72 17.56
N VAL A 211 4.95 -21.43 16.36
CA VAL A 211 6.13 -20.60 16.17
C VAL A 211 5.68 -19.19 15.81
N SER A 212 5.93 -18.22 16.69
CA SER A 212 5.62 -16.82 16.40
C SER A 212 6.56 -16.30 15.32
N LEU A 213 6.05 -16.08 14.11
CA LEU A 213 6.72 -15.29 13.08
C LEU A 213 6.13 -13.88 13.10
N ASN A 214 6.99 -12.85 12.98
CA ASN A 214 6.51 -11.49 12.72
C ASN A 214 6.07 -11.40 11.26
N TRP A 215 4.89 -11.96 10.99
CA TRP A 215 4.34 -12.02 9.65
C TRP A 215 3.61 -10.72 9.35
N ARG A 216 4.17 -9.93 8.43
CA ARG A 216 3.45 -8.85 7.75
C ARG A 216 3.45 -9.21 6.27
N GLU A 217 2.27 -9.43 5.70
CA GLU A 217 2.16 -9.78 4.27
C GLU A 217 2.86 -8.70 3.44
N ASP A 218 3.86 -9.09 2.65
CA ASP A 218 4.54 -8.14 1.77
C ASP A 218 3.54 -7.45 0.85
N GLY A 219 3.75 -6.15 0.65
CA GLY A 219 2.99 -5.40 -0.33
C GLY A 219 2.72 -3.98 0.09
N ILE A 220 2.17 -3.24 -0.87
CA ILE A 220 1.73 -1.88 -0.67
C ILE A 220 0.45 -1.91 0.16
N TYR A 221 0.47 -1.26 1.31
CA TYR A 221 -0.67 -1.19 2.20
C TYR A 221 -1.52 0.03 1.92
N SER A 222 -0.92 1.12 1.46
CA SER A 222 -1.55 2.41 1.18
C SER A 222 -2.33 2.46 -0.14
N SER A 223 -2.81 3.65 -0.50
CA SER A 223 -3.18 3.99 -1.88
C SER A 223 -1.94 4.10 -2.78
N THR A 224 -2.18 4.16 -4.10
CA THR A 224 -1.16 4.42 -5.13
C THR A 224 -0.57 5.82 -5.04
N ASN A 225 -1.39 6.83 -4.73
CA ASN A 225 -0.95 8.22 -4.52
C ASN A 225 -0.81 8.53 -3.03
N ALA A 226 0.10 9.46 -2.71
CA ALA A 226 0.33 9.93 -1.36
C ALA A 226 -0.88 10.70 -0.82
N ARG A 227 -1.21 10.47 0.46
CA ARG A 227 -2.24 11.24 1.16
C ARG A 227 -2.06 11.20 2.66
N ARG A 228 -2.85 12.01 3.35
CA ARG A 228 -2.92 12.02 4.81
C ARG A 228 -3.88 10.93 5.28
N TYR A 229 -3.56 10.39 6.44
CA TYR A 229 -4.36 9.38 7.12
C TYR A 229 -4.68 9.88 8.51
N ASP A 230 -5.93 9.67 8.93
CA ASP A 230 -6.34 9.81 10.32
C ASP A 230 -6.32 8.42 10.95
N PRO A 231 -5.46 8.13 11.95
CA PRO A 231 -5.42 6.83 12.62
C PRO A 231 -6.77 6.39 13.19
N GLU A 232 -7.64 7.33 13.60
CA GLU A 232 -8.95 7.00 14.17
C GLU A 232 -9.89 6.34 13.15
N ASP A 233 -9.77 6.67 11.86
CA ASP A 233 -10.59 6.05 10.82
C ASP A 233 -10.34 4.54 10.73
N PHE A 234 -9.14 4.08 11.07
CA PHE A 234 -8.73 2.67 10.99
C PHE A 234 -9.24 1.81 12.16
N SER A 235 -9.78 2.43 13.21
CA SER A 235 -10.30 1.73 14.38
C SER A 235 -11.35 0.67 14.00
N GLY A 236 -11.14 -0.57 14.46
CA GLY A 236 -12.02 -1.72 14.20
C GLY A 236 -11.78 -2.44 12.86
N LEU A 237 -10.91 -1.90 12.00
CA LEU A 237 -10.45 -2.53 10.76
C LEU A 237 -8.95 -2.81 10.74
N GLU A 238 -8.18 -2.05 11.53
CA GLU A 238 -6.75 -2.27 11.73
C GLU A 238 -6.47 -2.52 13.20
N THR A 239 -5.59 -3.48 13.47
CA THR A 239 -5.17 -3.83 14.83
C THR A 239 -3.66 -4.01 14.96
N ASP A 240 -2.91 -4.01 13.86
CA ASP A 240 -1.46 -4.09 13.89
C ASP A 240 -0.88 -2.79 14.49
N PRO A 241 -0.28 -2.83 15.69
CA PRO A 241 0.19 -1.63 16.37
C PRO A 241 1.30 -0.91 15.60
N VAL A 242 2.08 -1.62 14.77
CA VAL A 242 3.15 -1.01 13.99
C VAL A 242 2.59 -0.29 12.77
N VAL A 243 1.51 -0.82 12.17
CA VAL A 243 0.77 -0.08 11.13
C VAL A 243 0.09 1.16 11.71
N LEU A 244 -0.54 1.06 12.88
CA LEU A 244 -1.13 2.23 13.55
C LEU A 244 -0.06 3.29 13.89
N LYS A 245 1.13 2.86 14.34
CA LYS A 245 2.30 3.74 14.55
C LYS A 245 2.75 4.41 13.24
N ALA A 246 2.78 3.67 12.13
CA ALA A 246 3.09 4.25 10.81
C ALA A 246 2.07 5.29 10.35
N LEU A 247 0.79 5.07 10.62
CA LEU A 247 -0.26 6.03 10.28
C LEU A 247 -0.13 7.31 11.10
N ALA A 248 0.24 7.19 12.37
CA ALA A 248 0.50 8.32 13.27
C ALA A 248 1.80 9.08 12.95
N CYS A 249 2.76 8.47 12.24
CA CYS A 249 3.98 9.12 11.79
C CYS A 249 3.69 10.31 10.87
N ALA A 250 4.28 11.47 11.16
CA ALA A 250 4.15 12.70 10.38
C ALA A 250 2.68 12.99 9.97
N PRO A 251 1.77 13.27 10.91
CA PRO A 251 0.31 13.24 10.67
C PRO A 251 -0.16 14.26 9.63
N ARG A 252 0.58 15.36 9.45
CA ARG A 252 0.26 16.41 8.46
C ARG A 252 0.92 16.19 7.09
N SER A 253 1.76 15.17 6.95
CA SER A 253 2.43 14.85 5.69
C SER A 253 1.66 13.77 4.92
N PRO A 254 1.39 14.01 3.63
CA PRO A 254 1.02 12.93 2.72
C PRO A 254 2.09 11.83 2.72
N LYS A 255 1.64 10.58 2.67
CA LYS A 255 2.52 9.42 2.72
C LYS A 255 1.93 8.22 2.00
N VAL A 256 2.81 7.29 1.65
CA VAL A 256 2.51 5.93 1.22
C VAL A 256 3.29 4.96 2.11
N PHE A 257 2.78 3.75 2.28
CA PHE A 257 3.40 2.78 3.16
C PHE A 257 3.07 1.35 2.74
N GLY A 258 3.95 0.43 3.12
CA GLY A 258 3.80 -0.99 2.86
C GLY A 258 4.84 -1.80 3.62
N SER A 259 4.65 -3.11 3.63
CA SER A 259 5.57 -4.03 4.31
C SER A 259 6.42 -4.80 3.31
N PHE A 260 7.67 -5.07 3.68
CA PHE A 260 8.53 -5.99 2.96
C PHE A 260 9.42 -6.77 3.94
N SER A 261 9.41 -8.10 3.84
CA SER A 261 10.17 -9.03 4.68
C SER A 261 10.02 -8.77 6.18
N GLY A 262 8.81 -8.37 6.60
CA GLY A 262 8.49 -8.06 7.99
C GLY A 262 8.76 -6.62 8.43
N HIS A 263 9.47 -5.81 7.64
CA HIS A 263 9.74 -4.40 7.94
C HIS A 263 8.66 -3.51 7.33
N LEU A 264 8.25 -2.47 8.06
CA LEU A 264 7.25 -1.52 7.57
C LEU A 264 7.93 -0.24 7.08
N TYR A 265 7.70 0.10 5.82
CA TYR A 265 8.29 1.26 5.15
C TYR A 265 7.26 2.35 4.93
N ILE A 266 7.64 3.60 5.17
CA ILE A 266 6.81 4.78 4.97
C ILE A 266 7.60 5.79 4.13
N VAL A 267 7.11 6.12 2.94
CA VAL A 267 7.64 7.26 2.18
C VAL A 267 6.81 8.48 2.58
N VAL A 268 7.46 9.43 3.25
CA VAL A 268 6.81 10.63 3.77
C VAL A 268 7.15 11.80 2.87
N GLN A 269 6.12 12.52 2.41
CA GLN A 269 6.30 13.76 1.68
C GLN A 269 6.70 14.89 2.62
N HIS A 270 7.67 15.69 2.20
CA HIS A 270 8.15 16.86 2.93
C HIS A 270 8.55 17.97 1.97
N ILE A 271 8.35 19.22 2.36
CA ILE A 271 8.82 20.37 1.57
C ILE A 271 10.29 20.58 1.92
N MET A 272 11.20 20.33 0.97
CA MET A 272 12.65 20.52 1.17
C MET A 272 13.22 19.74 2.37
N ALA A 273 13.09 18.42 2.36
CA ALA A 273 13.82 17.58 3.31
C ALA A 273 15.32 17.60 2.99
N VAL A 274 16.11 18.21 3.88
CA VAL A 274 17.56 17.95 4.00
C VAL A 274 17.80 16.73 4.89
N HIS A 275 18.96 16.08 4.77
CA HIS A 275 19.24 14.82 5.46
C HIS A 275 19.03 14.90 6.97
N MET A 276 19.55 15.93 7.64
CA MET A 276 19.40 16.11 9.10
C MET A 276 17.93 16.18 9.54
N ILE A 277 17.07 16.86 8.77
CA ILE A 277 15.64 16.96 9.07
C ILE A 277 14.97 15.60 8.83
N ALA A 278 15.31 14.91 7.74
CA ALA A 278 14.78 13.61 7.41
C ALA A 278 15.08 12.57 8.51
N ASP A 279 16.32 12.51 8.98
CA ASP A 279 16.76 11.61 10.06
C ASP A 279 16.05 11.90 11.39
N GLU A 280 16.00 13.17 11.81
CA GLU A 280 15.30 13.56 13.03
C GLU A 280 13.79 13.24 12.96
N LEU A 281 13.15 13.43 11.82
CA LEU A 281 11.73 13.09 11.63
C LEU A 281 11.50 11.57 11.61
N ALA A 282 12.40 10.78 11.02
CA ALA A 282 12.32 9.32 11.05
C ALA A 282 12.41 8.79 12.49
N LYS A 283 13.33 9.34 13.29
CA LYS A 283 13.48 9.03 14.72
C LYS A 283 12.23 9.39 15.53
N LYS A 284 11.60 10.54 15.25
CA LYS A 284 10.32 10.93 15.88
C LYS A 284 9.16 9.99 15.55
N CYS A 285 9.20 9.33 14.40
CA CYS A 285 8.27 8.26 14.08
C CYS A 285 8.58 6.94 14.81
N GLY A 286 9.64 6.92 15.63
CA GLY A 286 10.10 5.75 16.37
C GLY A 286 10.74 4.70 15.45
N GLY A 287 11.35 5.15 14.34
CA GLY A 287 12.10 4.35 13.39
C GLY A 287 13.41 5.03 13.02
N TYR A 288 13.89 4.74 11.82
CA TYR A 288 15.09 5.34 11.25
C TYR A 288 14.91 5.49 9.73
N LEU A 289 15.74 6.32 9.07
CA LEU A 289 15.79 6.32 7.59
C LEU A 289 16.15 4.94 7.06
N ALA A 290 15.40 4.46 6.07
CA ALA A 290 15.37 3.07 5.66
C ALA A 290 16.74 2.46 5.33
N VAL A 291 16.89 1.18 5.68
CA VAL A 291 18.04 0.34 5.39
C VAL A 291 17.68 -0.64 4.29
N ILE A 292 18.56 -0.77 3.29
CA ILE A 292 18.29 -1.56 2.09
C ILE A 292 19.36 -2.64 1.93
N THR A 293 18.99 -3.87 2.22
CA THR A 293 19.91 -5.02 2.31
C THR A 293 19.85 -5.93 1.09
N SER A 294 18.89 -5.70 0.17
CA SER A 294 18.72 -6.52 -1.02
C SER A 294 18.14 -5.74 -2.21
N LYS A 295 18.31 -6.31 -3.41
CA LYS A 295 17.69 -5.78 -4.63
C LYS A 295 16.16 -5.75 -4.55
N ALA A 296 15.54 -6.80 -4.01
CA ALA A 296 14.09 -6.90 -3.91
C ALA A 296 13.51 -5.84 -2.96
N GLU A 297 14.20 -5.59 -1.84
CA GLU A 297 13.85 -4.52 -0.89
C GLU A 297 13.98 -3.15 -1.55
N ASN A 298 15.06 -2.91 -2.29
CA ASN A 298 15.26 -1.67 -3.03
C ASN A 298 14.13 -1.42 -4.05
N GLU A 299 13.77 -2.45 -4.83
CA GLU A 299 12.69 -2.36 -5.81
C GLU A 299 11.33 -2.11 -5.13
N PHE A 300 11.09 -2.75 -3.99
CA PHE A 300 9.89 -2.53 -3.18
C PHE A 300 9.80 -1.10 -2.66
N VAL A 301 10.83 -0.59 -1.97
CA VAL A 301 10.84 0.78 -1.45
C VAL A 301 10.70 1.78 -2.60
N ALA A 302 11.40 1.54 -3.72
CA ALA A 302 11.25 2.37 -4.90
C ALA A 302 9.84 2.30 -5.52
N SER A 303 9.13 1.18 -5.41
CA SER A 303 7.74 1.05 -5.89
C SER A 303 6.75 1.93 -5.11
N LEU A 304 7.01 2.17 -3.82
CA LEU A 304 6.18 3.05 -3.00
C LEU A 304 6.24 4.49 -3.52
N MET A 305 7.44 5.00 -3.81
CA MET A 305 7.61 6.40 -4.22
C MET A 305 7.30 6.67 -5.71
N ASN A 306 7.65 5.77 -6.63
CA ASN A 306 7.62 6.08 -8.08
C ASN A 306 6.20 6.26 -8.66
N GLY A 307 5.15 5.84 -7.94
CA GLY A 307 3.76 6.08 -8.32
C GLY A 307 3.33 7.54 -8.22
N ASP A 308 4.03 8.36 -7.44
CA ASP A 308 3.64 9.74 -7.15
C ASP A 308 4.82 10.70 -7.34
N GLN A 309 4.72 11.59 -8.33
CA GLN A 309 5.79 12.54 -8.67
C GLN A 309 6.07 13.56 -7.56
N SER A 310 5.13 13.74 -6.63
CA SER A 310 5.24 14.72 -5.55
C SER A 310 6.29 14.34 -4.48
N PHE A 311 6.81 13.11 -4.52
CA PHE A 311 7.96 12.67 -3.70
C PHE A 311 9.31 13.08 -4.27
N PHE A 312 9.38 13.47 -5.54
CA PHE A 312 10.63 13.76 -6.22
C PHE A 312 10.88 15.26 -6.34
N HIS A 313 12.13 15.65 -6.18
CA HIS A 313 12.63 16.93 -6.65
C HIS A 313 13.34 16.71 -8.00
N MET A 314 13.02 17.53 -9.00
CA MET A 314 13.52 17.37 -10.37
C MET A 314 14.03 18.71 -10.88
N GLY A 315 15.10 18.67 -11.65
CA GLY A 315 15.67 19.85 -12.27
C GLY A 315 16.57 19.51 -13.44
N PHE A 316 17.24 20.53 -13.95
CA PHE A 316 18.19 20.41 -15.04
C PHE A 316 19.46 21.18 -14.69
N ASP A 317 20.59 20.49 -14.68
CA ASP A 317 21.89 21.09 -14.58
C ASP A 317 22.34 21.58 -15.96
N VAL A 318 22.45 22.90 -16.09
CA VAL A 318 22.87 23.55 -17.34
C VAL A 318 24.34 23.35 -17.66
N SER A 319 25.18 23.16 -16.64
CA SER A 319 26.63 23.00 -16.80
C SER A 319 26.98 21.60 -17.28
N GLU A 320 26.29 20.58 -16.76
CA GLU A 320 26.49 19.19 -17.17
C GLU A 320 25.59 18.78 -18.35
N SER A 321 24.63 19.63 -18.71
CA SER A 321 23.57 19.32 -19.67
C SER A 321 22.82 18.04 -19.27
N THR A 322 22.44 17.93 -18.00
CA THR A 322 21.88 16.72 -17.41
C THR A 322 20.61 17.02 -16.63
N GLY A 323 19.51 16.33 -16.95
CA GLY A 323 18.31 16.32 -16.13
C GLY A 323 18.48 15.36 -14.96
N TYR A 324 18.07 15.77 -13.76
CA TYR A 324 18.17 14.95 -12.56
C TYR A 324 16.81 14.76 -11.88
N LYS A 325 16.70 13.67 -11.14
CA LYS A 325 15.53 13.33 -10.33
C LYS A 325 15.98 12.77 -8.98
N MET A 326 15.91 13.63 -7.97
CA MET A 326 16.17 13.29 -6.58
C MET A 326 14.91 12.70 -5.95
N GLY A 327 15.04 11.48 -5.44
CA GLY A 327 14.02 10.74 -4.72
C GLY A 327 14.18 10.91 -3.21
N SER A 328 13.81 9.87 -2.47
CA SER A 328 13.79 9.90 -1.01
C SER A 328 15.17 9.66 -0.38
N TRP A 329 15.46 10.36 0.71
CA TRP A 329 16.56 10.02 1.62
C TRP A 329 16.43 8.60 2.20
N ILE A 330 17.57 7.92 2.33
CA ILE A 330 17.71 6.60 2.98
C ILE A 330 18.84 6.66 4.02
N GLY A 331 18.92 5.66 4.91
CA GLY A 331 19.82 5.68 6.06
C GLY A 331 21.26 5.28 5.78
N LEU A 332 21.73 5.40 4.55
CA LEU A 332 23.09 5.04 4.15
C LEU A 332 23.99 6.26 4.31
N VAL A 333 25.02 6.12 5.15
CA VAL A 333 25.94 7.21 5.52
C VAL A 333 27.38 6.78 5.33
N GLN A 334 28.26 7.72 5.06
CA GLN A 334 29.71 7.50 5.00
C GLN A 334 30.38 7.94 6.30
N ASP A 335 31.34 7.16 6.78
CA ASP A 335 32.12 7.46 7.99
C ASP A 335 33.04 8.69 7.79
N GLU A 336 33.19 9.47 8.86
CA GLU A 336 34.10 10.62 8.90
C GLU A 336 35.55 10.16 8.64
N GLY A 337 36.06 10.40 7.43
CA GLY A 337 37.38 9.96 6.97
C GLY A 337 37.41 8.70 6.11
N GLY A 338 36.24 8.20 5.66
CA GLY A 338 36.16 7.18 4.61
C GLY A 338 36.89 7.63 3.35
N ARG A 339 37.70 6.75 2.74
CA ARG A 339 38.32 7.05 1.44
C ARG A 339 37.29 6.83 0.33
N GLU A 340 36.95 7.90 -0.35
CA GLU A 340 36.22 7.86 -1.60
C GLU A 340 36.97 7.04 -2.68
N PRO A 341 36.26 6.45 -3.66
CA PRO A 341 34.82 6.55 -3.86
C PRO A 341 34.01 5.50 -3.09
N ARG A 342 34.58 4.49 -2.43
CA ARG A 342 33.79 3.31 -1.99
C ARG A 342 33.98 2.85 -0.56
N SER A 343 34.82 3.50 0.24
CA SER A 343 35.07 3.03 1.61
C SER A 343 34.40 3.91 2.65
N GLY A 344 33.95 3.27 3.74
CA GLY A 344 33.32 3.95 4.88
C GLY A 344 31.80 4.00 4.84
N TRP A 345 31.13 3.44 3.82
CA TRP A 345 29.66 3.41 3.78
C TRP A 345 29.09 2.36 4.73
N ARG A 346 28.15 2.77 5.57
CA ARG A 346 27.40 1.91 6.49
C ARG A 346 25.97 2.37 6.67
N TRP A 347 25.11 1.46 7.10
CA TRP A 347 23.77 1.81 7.52
C TRP A 347 23.82 2.47 8.90
N GLN A 348 23.01 3.50 9.10
CA GLN A 348 22.95 4.23 10.37
C GLN A 348 22.49 3.38 11.57
N ASN A 349 21.81 2.26 11.33
CA ASN A 349 21.47 1.28 12.36
C ASN A 349 22.64 0.34 12.72
N GLY A 350 23.81 0.53 12.09
CA GLY A 350 25.01 -0.27 12.31
C GLY A 350 25.12 -1.54 11.47
N GLN A 351 24.13 -1.85 10.63
CA GLN A 351 24.21 -2.99 9.72
C GLN A 351 25.30 -2.77 8.64
N PRO A 352 26.02 -3.83 8.24
CA PRO A 352 27.01 -3.73 7.17
C PRO A 352 26.34 -3.50 5.81
N LEU A 353 27.00 -2.77 4.93
CA LEU A 353 26.55 -2.57 3.55
C LEU A 353 26.77 -3.86 2.73
N ALA A 354 25.79 -4.76 2.74
CA ALA A 354 25.83 -6.01 1.97
C ALA A 354 25.35 -5.84 0.51
N TYR A 355 24.59 -4.78 0.23
CA TYR A 355 23.98 -4.51 -1.07
C TYR A 355 24.09 -3.02 -1.40
N GLY A 356 24.57 -2.71 -2.61
CA GLY A 356 24.67 -1.35 -3.13
C GLY A 356 23.97 -1.21 -4.47
N ASN A 357 23.22 -0.13 -4.67
CA ASN A 357 22.53 0.16 -5.94
C ASN A 357 22.84 1.56 -6.47
N TRP A 358 24.11 1.93 -6.46
CA TRP A 358 24.57 3.23 -6.93
C TRP A 358 24.25 3.46 -8.41
N ASN A 359 23.91 4.70 -8.76
CA ASN A 359 23.73 5.14 -10.12
C ASN A 359 25.07 5.05 -10.89
N SER A 360 25.01 5.03 -12.22
CA SER A 360 26.21 4.93 -13.04
C SER A 360 27.18 6.07 -12.74
N GLY A 361 28.40 5.72 -12.34
CA GLY A 361 29.44 6.68 -11.99
C GLY A 361 29.40 7.17 -10.54
N LYS A 362 28.46 6.68 -9.72
CA LYS A 362 28.27 7.04 -8.31
C LYS A 362 28.72 5.89 -7.37
N PRO A 363 28.98 6.15 -6.09
CA PRO A 363 29.13 7.49 -5.50
C PRO A 363 30.38 8.19 -6.03
N ASN A 364 30.38 9.53 -6.11
CA ASN A 364 31.42 10.28 -6.83
C ASN A 364 31.98 11.51 -6.11
N GLU A 365 31.55 11.80 -4.88
CA GLU A 365 31.91 12.99 -4.11
C GLU A 365 31.84 14.25 -4.97
N HIS A 366 30.66 14.50 -5.54
CA HIS A 366 30.48 15.63 -6.44
C HIS A 366 30.85 16.95 -5.74
N LYS A 367 30.54 17.08 -4.45
CA LYS A 367 31.06 18.10 -3.53
C LYS A 367 31.65 17.43 -2.31
N LYS A 368 32.69 18.03 -1.74
CA LYS A 368 33.26 17.56 -0.47
C LYS A 368 32.22 17.58 0.66
N GLY A 369 32.03 16.46 1.32
CA GLY A 369 31.02 16.20 2.35
C GLY A 369 29.74 15.55 1.82
N ASP A 370 29.77 14.93 0.64
CA ASP A 370 28.63 14.18 0.09
C ASP A 370 28.51 12.79 0.76
N ASP A 371 28.29 12.79 2.08
CA ASP A 371 28.38 11.59 2.93
C ASP A 371 27.02 10.87 3.15
N PHE A 372 25.99 11.20 2.38
CA PHE A 372 24.62 10.70 2.59
C PHE A 372 23.98 10.20 1.31
N ALA A 373 23.32 9.04 1.34
CA ALA A 373 22.67 8.52 0.13
C ALA A 373 21.17 8.86 0.03
N MET A 374 20.72 9.08 -1.19
CA MET A 374 19.29 9.10 -1.53
C MET A 374 19.03 8.32 -2.82
N TYR A 375 17.76 7.98 -3.07
CA TYR A 375 17.35 7.52 -4.39
C TYR A 375 17.54 8.60 -5.45
N PHE A 376 18.09 8.23 -6.61
CA PHE A 376 18.48 9.17 -7.65
C PHE A 376 18.54 8.52 -9.04
N ASP A 377 18.23 9.32 -10.07
CA ASP A 377 18.50 9.00 -11.48
C ASP A 377 18.81 10.31 -12.25
N GLU A 378 19.66 10.22 -13.25
CA GLU A 378 20.04 11.33 -14.12
C GLU A 378 20.06 10.92 -15.60
N ARG A 379 19.73 11.86 -16.48
CA ARG A 379 19.72 11.65 -17.93
C ARG A 379 20.38 12.81 -18.63
N ARG A 380 21.36 12.50 -19.48
CA ARG A 380 21.97 13.49 -20.37
C ARG A 380 20.92 14.10 -21.32
N GLY A 381 20.98 15.42 -21.46
CA GLY A 381 20.07 16.26 -22.22
C GLY A 381 18.79 16.63 -21.46
N GLN A 382 17.98 17.52 -22.04
CA GLN A 382 16.68 17.93 -21.50
C GLN A 382 15.62 16.85 -21.75
N LYS A 383 15.72 15.72 -21.04
CA LYS A 383 14.70 14.66 -21.08
C LYS A 383 13.58 14.93 -20.06
N ASP A 384 12.40 14.38 -20.33
CA ASP A 384 11.30 14.40 -19.36
C ASP A 384 11.58 13.45 -18.19
N MET A 385 12.07 14.02 -17.09
CA MET A 385 12.39 13.27 -15.87
C MET A 385 11.14 12.71 -15.17
N LYS A 386 9.93 13.20 -15.46
CA LYS A 386 8.70 12.65 -14.83
C LYS A 386 8.48 11.18 -15.20
N SER A 387 8.80 10.82 -16.44
CA SER A 387 8.72 9.45 -16.96
C SER A 387 9.81 8.51 -16.43
N VAL A 388 10.88 9.07 -15.86
CA VAL A 388 12.03 8.29 -15.38
C VAL A 388 11.67 7.61 -14.06
N ARG A 389 11.81 6.29 -14.04
CA ARG A 389 11.67 5.47 -12.84
C ARG A 389 12.99 5.44 -12.08
N VAL A 390 13.01 5.96 -10.86
CA VAL A 390 14.19 5.98 -10.00
C VAL A 390 14.32 4.66 -9.25
N LEU A 391 15.48 4.01 -9.38
CA LEU A 391 15.81 2.75 -8.69
C LEU A 391 17.18 2.80 -8.00
N THR A 392 18.10 3.60 -8.53
CA THR A 392 19.48 3.71 -8.08
C THR A 392 19.67 4.80 -7.04
N TRP A 393 20.88 4.91 -6.50
CA TRP A 393 21.24 5.88 -5.46
C TRP A 393 22.35 6.82 -5.92
N ASP A 394 22.42 7.96 -5.26
CA ASP A 394 23.53 8.90 -5.38
C ASP A 394 23.94 9.37 -3.98
N ASP A 395 25.21 9.74 -3.86
CA ASP A 395 25.77 10.41 -2.70
C ASP A 395 25.50 11.92 -2.78
N MET A 396 25.16 12.51 -1.64
CA MET A 396 24.61 13.85 -1.54
C MET A 396 25.12 14.54 -0.28
N GLY A 397 25.26 15.85 -0.36
CA GLY A 397 25.70 16.68 0.74
C GLY A 397 24.61 16.90 1.77
N PRO A 398 24.98 17.25 3.01
CA PRO A 398 24.02 17.52 4.08
C PRO A 398 23.07 18.70 3.78
N GLY A 399 23.45 19.58 2.86
CA GLY A 399 22.67 20.74 2.44
C GLY A 399 21.76 20.48 1.23
N ASP A 400 21.91 19.36 0.53
CA ASP A 400 21.02 19.01 -0.57
C ASP A 400 19.63 18.69 -0.02
N ALA A 401 18.60 18.99 -0.81
CA ALA A 401 17.22 18.89 -0.38
C ALA A 401 16.36 18.20 -1.44
N THR A 402 15.42 17.39 -0.97
CA THR A 402 14.45 16.67 -1.81
C THR A 402 13.04 16.77 -1.22
N ASN A 403 12.05 16.15 -1.86
CA ASN A 403 10.65 16.24 -1.47
C ASN A 403 10.17 15.06 -0.60
N SER A 404 11.07 14.17 -0.18
CA SER A 404 10.68 12.99 0.58
C SER A 404 11.82 12.31 1.34
N TYR A 405 11.47 11.43 2.27
CA TYR A 405 12.36 10.52 2.96
C TYR A 405 11.64 9.20 3.25
N VAL A 406 12.40 8.11 3.37
CA VAL A 406 11.85 6.79 3.70
C VAL A 406 12.13 6.48 5.16
N VAL A 407 11.08 6.25 5.94
CA VAL A 407 11.18 5.73 7.32
C VAL A 407 10.98 4.22 7.29
N GLU A 408 11.80 3.50 8.02
CA GLU A 408 11.63 2.09 8.35
C GLU A 408 11.24 1.96 9.82
N LEU A 409 10.23 1.14 10.09
CA LEU A 409 9.78 0.75 11.41
C LEU A 409 9.96 -0.75 11.62
N GLU A 410 10.49 -1.12 12.78
CA GLU A 410 10.57 -2.52 13.27
C GLU A 410 9.24 -2.98 13.89
#